data_AF-A0A969DQ42-F1
#
_entry.id   AF-A0A969DQ42-F1
#
_cell.length_a   1.000
_cell.length_b   1.000
_cell.length_c   1.000
_cell.angle_alpha   90.00
_cell.angle_beta   90.00
_cell.angle_gamma   90.00
#
_symmetry.space_group_name_H-M   'P 1'
#
loop_
_entity.id
_entity.type
_entity.pdbx_description
1 polymer ?
#
loop_
_entity_poly.entity_id
_entity_poly.type
_entity_poly.pdbx_seq_one_letter_code
_entity_poly.pdbx_strand_id
1 'polypeptide(L)' 'KGRRPSFDQAAAPVLAEPRYDDFVQRLKASGLTVATGQFGADMVVALVNDGPVTLWLER' A
#
# COMPACT_ATOMS: atom_id res chain seq x y z
N LYS A 1 -12.41 24.06 -1.28
CA LYS A 1 -11.72 23.14 -0.34
C LYS A 1 -12.57 22.99 0.91
N GLY A 2 -13.28 21.86 1.05
CA GLY A 2 -14.08 21.54 2.23
C GLY A 2 -13.37 20.54 3.15
N ARG A 3 -14.08 19.98 4.12
CA ARG A 3 -13.57 18.93 5.03
C ARG A 3 -13.47 17.54 4.40
N ARG A 4 -14.02 17.34 3.20
CA ARG A 4 -13.98 16.06 2.48
C ARG A 4 -12.67 15.96 1.68
N PRO A 5 -11.83 14.95 1.91
CA PRO A 5 -10.65 14.72 1.09
C PRO A 5 -11.06 14.36 -0.35
N SER A 6 -10.20 14.73 -1.30
CA SER A 6 -10.27 14.25 -2.69
C SER A 6 -9.11 13.29 -2.95
N PHE A 7 -9.32 12.33 -3.83
CA PHE A 7 -8.33 11.32 -4.22
C PHE A 7 -8.01 11.38 -5.72
N ASP A 8 -8.22 12.53 -6.36
CA ASP A 8 -8.04 12.71 -7.82
C ASP A 8 -6.63 12.40 -8.32
N GLN A 9 -5.62 12.42 -7.43
CA GLN A 9 -4.23 12.07 -7.74
C GLN A 9 -3.94 10.56 -7.64
N ALA A 10 -4.85 9.78 -7.06
CA ALA A 10 -4.69 8.33 -6.99
C ALA A 10 -4.98 7.69 -8.36
N ALA A 11 -4.22 6.64 -8.69
CA ALA A 11 -4.50 5.86 -9.89
C ALA A 11 -5.87 5.16 -9.77
N ALA A 12 -6.61 5.08 -10.88
CA ALA A 12 -7.85 4.32 -10.94
C ALA A 12 -7.60 2.83 -10.63
N PRO A 13 -8.56 2.09 -10.04
CA PRO A 13 -8.37 0.69 -9.62
C PRO A 13 -7.79 -0.22 -10.70
N VAL A 14 -8.27 -0.09 -11.95
CA VAL A 14 -7.81 -0.86 -13.11
C VAL A 14 -6.32 -0.67 -13.43
N LEU A 15 -5.75 0.48 -13.05
CA LEU A 15 -4.31 0.76 -13.18
C LEU A 15 -3.56 0.48 -11.88
N ALA A 16 -4.21 0.65 -10.73
CA ALA A 16 -3.60 0.54 -9.41
C ALA A 16 -3.33 -0.93 -9.03
N GLU A 17 -4.26 -1.84 -9.29
CA GLU A 17 -4.12 -3.26 -8.92
C GLU A 17 -2.93 -3.92 -9.64
N PRO A 18 -2.76 -3.81 -10.98
CA PRO A 18 -1.58 -4.38 -11.64
C PRO A 18 -0.25 -3.78 -11.17
N ARG A 19 -0.25 -2.48 -10.80
CA ARG A 19 0.94 -1.80 -10.26
C ARG A 19 1.27 -2.26 -8.84
N TYR A 20 0.25 -2.44 -8.02
CA TYR A 20 0.38 -3.03 -6.68
C TYR A 20 0.97 -4.44 -6.78
N ASP A 21 0.45 -5.26 -7.69
CA ASP A 21 0.95 -6.62 -7.91
C ASP A 21 2.41 -6.63 -8.39
N ASP A 22 2.76 -5.83 -9.40
CA ASP A 22 4.15 -5.72 -9.89
C ASP A 22 5.10 -5.28 -8.77
N PHE A 23 4.70 -4.30 -7.95
CA PHE A 23 5.49 -3.85 -6.80
C PHE A 23 5.73 -4.99 -5.80
N VAL A 24 4.68 -5.72 -5.42
CA VAL A 24 4.77 -6.88 -4.53
C VAL A 24 5.69 -7.95 -5.13
N GLN A 25 5.58 -8.25 -6.43
CA GLN A 25 6.42 -9.26 -7.08
C GLN A 25 7.90 -8.87 -7.06
N ARG A 26 8.22 -7.59 -7.30
CA ARG A 26 9.60 -7.10 -7.19
C ARG A 26 10.17 -7.25 -5.78
N LEU A 27 9.36 -6.99 -4.76
CA LEU A 27 9.77 -7.21 -3.36
C LEU A 27 9.97 -8.69 -3.04
N LYS A 28 9.11 -9.58 -3.56
CA LYS A 28 9.29 -11.03 -3.40
C LYS A 28 10.58 -11.51 -4.09
N ALA A 29 10.89 -10.95 -5.26
CA ALA A 29 12.10 -11.28 -6.01
C ALA A 29 13.40 -10.82 -5.33
N SER A 30 13.35 -9.89 -4.37
CA SER A 30 14.55 -9.44 -3.64
C SER A 30 15.01 -10.43 -2.56
N GLY A 31 14.29 -11.55 -2.36
CA GLY A 31 14.61 -12.57 -1.35
C GLY A 31 14.03 -12.29 0.04
N LEU A 32 13.25 -11.22 0.18
CA LEU A 32 12.52 -10.91 1.41
C LEU A 32 11.30 -11.82 1.57
N THR A 33 10.92 -12.09 2.83
CA THR A 33 9.60 -12.65 3.13
C THR A 33 8.57 -11.53 3.04
N VAL A 34 7.68 -11.61 2.06
CA VAL A 34 6.68 -10.56 1.78
C VAL A 34 5.28 -11.15 1.89
N ALA A 35 4.59 -10.79 2.97
CA ALA A 35 3.16 -11.05 3.15
C ALA A 35 2.33 -9.90 2.54
N THR A 36 1.10 -10.20 2.12
CA THR A 36 0.17 -9.22 1.53
C THR A 36 -1.23 -9.39 2.10
N GLY A 37 -2.03 -8.32 2.01
CA GLY A 37 -3.49 -8.39 2.15
C GLY A 37 -4.15 -8.71 0.80
N GLN A 38 -5.38 -8.21 0.63
CA GLN A 38 -6.15 -8.32 -0.61
C GLN A 38 -6.51 -6.93 -1.15
N PHE A 39 -6.17 -6.65 -2.41
CA PHE A 39 -6.47 -5.37 -3.04
C PHE A 39 -7.99 -5.14 -3.12
N GLY A 40 -8.44 -3.93 -2.77
CA GLY A 40 -9.85 -3.55 -2.83
C GLY A 40 -10.76 -4.16 -1.75
N ALA A 41 -10.24 -5.02 -0.88
CA ALA A 41 -11.00 -5.60 0.23
C ALA A 41 -11.10 -4.64 1.41
N ASP A 42 -12.22 -4.73 2.16
CA ASP A 42 -12.27 -4.18 3.51
C ASP A 42 -11.39 -5.02 4.44
N MET A 43 -10.50 -4.37 5.18
CA MET A 43 -9.45 -5.06 5.92
C MET A 43 -9.21 -4.44 7.30
N VAL A 44 -8.96 -5.31 8.27
CA VAL A 44 -8.45 -4.95 9.59
C VAL A 44 -6.99 -5.37 9.67
N VAL A 45 -6.08 -4.39 9.73
CA VAL A 45 -4.63 -4.63 9.82
C VAL A 45 -4.19 -4.46 11.27
N ALA A 46 -3.81 -5.57 11.91
CA ALA A 46 -3.20 -5.56 13.23
C ALA A 46 -1.68 -5.31 13.12
N LEU A 47 -1.16 -4.41 13.95
CA LEU A 47 0.26 -4.07 13.98
C LEU A 47 0.70 -3.71 15.40
N VAL A 48 1.86 -4.21 15.83
CA VAL A 48 2.60 -3.73 17.01
C VAL A 48 3.77 -2.91 16.50
N ASN A 49 3.76 -1.60 16.74
CA ASN A 49 4.82 -0.68 16.31
C ASN A 49 5.92 -0.59 17.39
N ASP A 50 6.92 -1.45 17.30
CA ASP A 50 8.04 -1.49 18.25
C ASP A 50 9.03 -0.34 17.99
N GLY A 51 9.06 0.65 18.90
CA GLY A 51 9.70 1.97 18.72
C GLY A 51 8.92 3.10 19.42
N PRO A 52 7.95 3.78 18.78
CA PRO A 52 7.49 3.62 17.41
C PRO A 52 8.30 4.47 16.43
N VAL A 53 8.61 3.90 15.26
CA VAL A 53 9.25 4.61 14.15
C VAL A 53 8.30 4.61 12.96
N THR A 54 8.08 5.77 12.35
CA THR A 54 7.25 5.91 11.14
C THR A 54 7.99 6.76 10.14
N LEU A 55 8.22 6.22 8.95
CA LEU A 55 8.89 6.91 7.85
C LEU A 55 7.89 7.14 6.72
N TRP A 56 7.86 8.36 6.20
CA TRP A 56 7.12 8.71 5.00
C TRP A 56 8.10 8.72 3.82
N LEU A 57 7.81 7.95 2.78
CA LEU A 57 8.63 7.86 1.58
C LEU A 57 7.84 8.40 0.39
N GLU A 58 8.42 9.38 -0.29
CA GLU A 58 7.94 9.91 -1.57
C GLU A 58 9.03 9.76 -2.62
N ARG A 59 8.63 9.62 -3.88
CA ARG A 59 9.54 9.53 -5.03
C ARG A 59 9.69 10.89 -5.67
#